data_AF-A0A242P9U8-F1
#
_entry.id   AF-A0A242P9U8-F1
#
_cell.length_a   1.000
_cell.length_b   1.000
_cell.length_c   1.000
_cell.angle_alpha   90.00
_cell.angle_beta   90.00
_cell.angle_gamma   90.00
#
_symmetry.space_group_name_H-M   'P 1'
#
loop_
_entity.id
_entity.type
_entity.pdbx_description
1 polymer ?
#
loop_
_entity_poly.entity_id
_entity_poly.type
_entity_poly.pdbx_seq_one_letter_code
_entity_poly.pdbx_strand_id
1 'polypeptide(L)'
;IRDPKVIHQYTFNPTSFIWLEPQGTNYVTFDDAKNICGGIQNLPTLSMFTNSPQNNISQSIKWQYVANTFTRAIGQGLFAEWGYTDYNAYPDSDWGKFIQAKDGKAFYWTKNANYYENVMFVGDARAGNVNAYPTYFPLLVACKR
;
A
#
# COMPACT_ATOMS: atom_id res chain seq x y z
N ILE A 1 -25.42 28.68 1.07
CA ILE A 1 -25.06 28.76 2.51
C ILE A 1 -25.74 27.58 3.21
N ARG A 2 -25.07 26.82 4.08
CA ARG A 2 -25.67 25.72 4.84
C ARG A 2 -26.63 26.26 5.91
N ASP A 3 -27.79 25.64 6.08
CA ASP A 3 -28.74 26.00 7.14
C ASP A 3 -28.29 25.39 8.48
N PRO A 4 -28.01 26.20 9.52
CA PRO A 4 -27.55 25.71 10.82
C PRO A 4 -28.61 24.93 11.61
N LYS A 5 -29.88 24.94 11.18
CA LYS A 5 -30.96 24.15 11.82
C LYS A 5 -31.07 22.71 11.29
N VAL A 6 -30.40 22.40 10.18
CA VAL A 6 -30.45 21.07 9.56
C VAL A 6 -29.20 20.28 9.96
N ILE A 7 -29.40 19.20 10.72
CA ILE A 7 -28.34 18.27 11.10
C ILE A 7 -28.25 17.17 10.04
N HIS A 8 -27.08 17.02 9.43
CA HIS A 8 -26.76 15.89 8.56
C HIS A 8 -25.85 14.91 9.31
N GLN A 9 -26.31 13.67 9.45
CA GLN A 9 -25.50 12.60 10.02
C GLN A 9 -24.84 11.79 8.89
N TYR A 10 -23.55 11.52 9.04
CA TYR A 10 -22.80 10.64 8.14
C TYR A 10 -22.26 9.46 8.95
N THR A 11 -22.60 8.25 8.52
CA THR A 11 -22.15 6.99 9.13
C THR A 11 -21.44 6.17 8.07
N PHE A 12 -20.28 5.63 8.40
CA PHE A 12 -19.57 4.67 7.56
C PHE A 12 -18.97 3.56 8.43
N ASN A 13 -18.82 2.37 7.86
CA ASN A 13 -18.11 1.28 8.51
C ASN A 13 -16.68 1.20 7.92
N PRO A 14 -15.64 1.52 8.70
CA PRO A 14 -14.28 1.66 8.19
C PRO A 14 -13.67 0.33 7.72
N THR A 15 -14.20 -0.82 8.16
CA THR A 15 -13.68 -2.14 7.77
C THR A 15 -14.42 -2.75 6.59
N SER A 16 -15.47 -2.11 6.06
CA SER A 16 -16.29 -2.67 4.99
C SER A 16 -15.61 -2.76 3.62
N PHE A 17 -14.41 -2.19 3.46
CA PHE A 17 -13.70 -2.14 2.18
C PHE A 17 -12.30 -2.75 2.26
N ILE A 18 -11.34 -1.98 2.78
CA ILE A 18 -9.94 -2.36 2.83
C ILE A 18 -9.41 -1.97 4.20
N TRP A 19 -9.02 -2.96 5.01
CA TRP A 19 -8.37 -2.73 6.29
C TRP A 19 -6.97 -3.33 6.27
N LEU A 20 -5.97 -2.44 6.24
CA LEU A 20 -4.56 -2.82 6.32
C LEU A 20 -3.96 -2.21 7.57
N GLU A 21 -3.28 -3.04 8.34
CA GLU A 21 -2.59 -2.64 9.55
C GLU A 21 -1.09 -2.49 9.24
N PRO A 22 -0.54 -1.28 9.22
CA PRO A 22 0.88 -1.07 9.01
C PRO A 22 1.69 -1.60 10.20
N GLN A 23 2.90 -2.08 9.93
CA GLN A 23 3.73 -2.79 10.92
C GLN A 23 4.92 -1.96 11.43
N GLY A 24 4.81 -0.63 11.37
CA GLY A 24 5.80 0.31 11.88
C GLY A 24 6.82 0.77 10.85
N THR A 25 7.93 1.32 11.35
CA THR A 25 8.95 1.99 10.52
C THR A 25 10.09 1.10 10.07
N ASN A 26 10.14 -0.15 10.51
CA ASN A 26 11.21 -1.08 10.17
C ASN A 26 11.03 -1.58 8.74
N TYR A 27 12.10 -1.49 7.96
CA TYR A 27 12.16 -2.05 6.62
C TYR A 27 12.61 -3.51 6.71
N VAL A 28 11.87 -4.41 6.08
CA VAL A 28 12.05 -5.86 6.21
C VAL A 28 12.03 -6.55 4.85
N THR A 29 12.64 -7.74 4.77
CA THR A 29 12.61 -8.56 3.56
C THR A 29 11.20 -9.11 3.30
N PHE A 30 10.97 -9.65 2.11
CA PHE A 30 9.68 -10.27 1.81
C PHE A 30 9.39 -11.51 2.67
N ASP A 31 10.41 -12.29 3.03
CA ASP A 31 10.25 -13.45 3.91
C ASP A 31 9.88 -13.03 5.33
N ASP A 32 10.53 -12.00 5.86
CA ASP A 32 10.18 -11.41 7.15
C ASP A 32 8.76 -10.84 7.13
N ALA A 33 8.37 -10.16 6.04
CA ALA A 33 7.02 -9.64 5.85
C ALA A 33 5.96 -10.75 5.91
N LYS A 34 6.22 -11.91 5.27
CA LYS A 34 5.34 -13.08 5.38
C LYS A 34 5.26 -13.55 6.84
N ASN A 35 6.38 -13.63 7.55
CA ASN A 35 6.39 -14.07 8.94
C ASN A 35 5.62 -13.11 9.86
N ILE A 36 5.83 -11.80 9.71
CA ILE A 36 5.13 -10.75 10.46
C ILE A 36 3.61 -10.84 10.25
N CYS A 37 3.16 -11.01 9.01
CA CYS A 37 1.73 -11.12 8.70
C CYS A 37 1.13 -12.51 8.97
N GLY A 38 1.90 -13.50 9.46
CA GLY A 38 1.40 -14.86 9.68
C GLY A 38 1.10 -15.64 8.39
N GLY A 39 1.82 -15.32 7.30
CA GLY A 39 1.78 -15.99 6.01
C GLY A 39 1.44 -15.09 4.83
N ILE A 40 1.74 -15.57 3.62
CA ILE A 40 1.55 -14.82 2.37
C ILE A 40 0.09 -14.44 2.08
N GLN A 41 -0.87 -15.23 2.58
CA GLN A 41 -2.31 -15.00 2.42
C GLN A 41 -2.81 -13.72 3.12
N ASN A 42 -2.05 -13.25 4.11
CA ASN A 42 -2.31 -12.04 4.88
C ASN A 42 -1.52 -10.84 4.37
N LEU A 43 -0.64 -11.02 3.39
CA LEU A 43 -0.08 -9.88 2.67
C LEU A 43 -1.12 -9.26 1.71
N PRO A 44 -1.14 -7.92 1.55
CA PRO A 44 -2.08 -7.25 0.68
C PRO A 44 -1.86 -7.57 -0.79
N THR A 45 -2.90 -7.43 -1.61
CA THR A 45 -2.72 -7.30 -3.06
C THR A 45 -2.43 -5.86 -3.45
N LEU A 46 -1.91 -5.64 -4.65
CA LEU A 46 -1.75 -4.30 -5.24
C LEU A 46 -3.06 -3.49 -5.25
N SER A 47 -4.17 -4.13 -5.60
CA SER A 47 -5.50 -3.50 -5.62
C SER A 47 -5.99 -3.04 -4.25
N MET A 48 -5.46 -3.61 -3.16
CA MET A 48 -5.75 -3.11 -1.81
C MET A 48 -4.99 -1.82 -1.51
N PHE A 49 -3.89 -1.54 -2.20
CA PHE A 49 -3.14 -0.30 -2.02
C PHE A 49 -3.55 0.80 -3.01
N THR A 50 -3.74 0.48 -4.29
CA THR A 50 -3.81 1.52 -5.34
C THR A 50 -4.82 1.19 -6.43
N ASN A 51 -5.40 2.23 -7.03
CA ASN A 51 -6.21 2.16 -8.26
C ASN A 51 -5.41 2.50 -9.53
N SER A 52 -4.08 2.56 -9.42
CA SER A 52 -3.19 2.70 -10.56
C SER A 52 -3.61 1.76 -11.70
N PRO A 53 -3.51 2.15 -12.99
CA PRO A 53 -3.80 1.28 -14.13
C PRO A 53 -3.04 -0.05 -14.14
N GLN A 54 -2.06 -0.19 -13.25
CA GLN A 54 -1.15 -1.30 -13.11
C GLN A 54 -1.37 -2.10 -11.81
N ASN A 55 -2.47 -1.86 -11.09
CA ASN A 55 -2.79 -2.57 -9.85
C ASN A 55 -3.19 -4.05 -10.05
N ASN A 56 -3.30 -4.49 -11.31
CA ASN A 56 -3.65 -5.85 -11.72
C ASN A 56 -2.69 -6.40 -12.80
N ILE A 57 -1.42 -5.96 -12.82
CA ILE A 57 -0.42 -6.49 -13.77
C ILE A 57 -0.36 -8.02 -13.68
N SER A 58 -0.47 -8.67 -14.83
CA SER A 58 -0.24 -10.11 -14.95
C SER A 58 1.23 -10.45 -14.68
N GLN A 59 1.45 -11.54 -13.95
CA GLN A 59 2.79 -12.10 -13.73
C GLN A 59 3.50 -12.47 -15.05
N SER A 60 2.76 -12.73 -16.14
CA SER A 60 3.33 -13.05 -17.46
C SER A 60 3.98 -11.85 -18.16
N ILE A 61 3.83 -10.63 -17.64
CA ILE A 61 4.34 -9.41 -18.25
C ILE A 61 5.69 -9.08 -17.62
N LYS A 62 6.73 -9.01 -18.47
CA LYS A 62 8.04 -8.47 -18.09
C LYS A 62 7.94 -6.95 -17.90
N TRP A 63 7.52 -6.56 -16.71
CA TRP A 63 7.29 -5.16 -16.35
C TRP A 63 8.56 -4.51 -15.80
N GLN A 64 9.04 -3.47 -16.47
CA GLN A 64 10.16 -2.63 -16.03
C GLN A 64 9.70 -1.17 -16.03
N TYR A 65 8.93 -0.80 -15.02
CA TYR A 65 8.51 0.58 -14.68
C TYR A 65 7.86 1.43 -15.80
N VAL A 66 6.58 1.73 -15.62
CA VAL A 66 5.88 2.80 -16.38
C VAL A 66 5.26 3.74 -15.35
N ALA A 67 5.31 5.05 -15.61
CA ALA A 67 4.64 6.04 -14.77
C ALA A 67 3.14 5.70 -14.66
N ASN A 68 2.69 5.41 -13.44
CA ASN A 68 1.41 4.76 -13.16
C ASN A 68 0.84 5.18 -11.80
N THR A 69 0.52 6.46 -11.67
CA THR A 69 0.00 7.07 -10.43
C THR A 69 -1.47 6.69 -10.19
N PHE A 70 -1.90 6.65 -8.92
CA PHE A 70 -3.32 6.54 -8.57
C PHE A 70 -4.09 7.81 -8.94
N THR A 71 -5.42 7.72 -8.94
CA THR A 71 -6.31 8.86 -8.74
C THR A 71 -6.98 8.76 -7.37
N ARG A 72 -7.33 9.89 -6.75
CA ARG A 72 -8.03 9.89 -5.47
C ARG A 72 -9.44 9.34 -5.66
N ALA A 73 -9.79 8.26 -4.98
CA ALA A 73 -11.10 7.61 -5.08
C ALA A 73 -11.41 6.80 -3.82
N ILE A 74 -12.68 6.81 -3.40
CA ILE A 74 -13.18 6.01 -2.28
C ILE A 74 -13.34 4.55 -2.73
N GLY A 75 -12.89 3.60 -1.91
CA GLY A 75 -13.08 2.17 -2.13
C GLY A 75 -12.22 1.56 -3.24
N GLN A 76 -11.24 2.29 -3.80
CA GLN A 76 -10.38 1.79 -4.88
C GLN A 76 -8.92 1.54 -4.44
N GLY A 77 -8.68 1.37 -3.15
CA GLY A 77 -7.33 1.16 -2.62
C GLY A 77 -7.02 2.13 -1.50
N LEU A 78 -6.23 1.69 -0.52
CA LEU A 78 -5.89 2.47 0.65
C LEU A 78 -5.19 3.79 0.29
N PHE A 79 -4.20 3.77 -0.58
CA PHE A 79 -3.52 4.99 -1.02
C PHE A 79 -4.41 5.84 -1.95
N ALA A 80 -5.31 5.23 -2.71
CA ALA A 80 -6.29 5.98 -3.52
C ALA A 80 -7.31 6.72 -2.64
N GLU A 81 -7.68 6.16 -1.48
CA GLU A 81 -8.66 6.74 -0.56
C GLU A 81 -8.03 7.69 0.48
N TRP A 82 -6.85 7.35 1.00
CA TRP A 82 -6.19 8.08 2.10
C TRP A 82 -5.01 8.94 1.64
N GLY A 83 -4.26 8.51 0.63
CA GLY A 83 -3.38 9.38 -0.15
C GLY A 83 -1.94 9.11 0.18
N TYR A 84 -1.14 10.17 0.24
CA TYR A 84 0.20 10.09 0.78
C TYR A 84 0.14 9.57 2.23
N THR A 85 0.63 8.36 2.47
CA THR A 85 0.39 7.60 3.71
C THR A 85 1.71 7.33 4.44
N ASP A 86 2.18 8.31 5.20
CA ASP A 86 3.35 8.20 6.08
C ASP A 86 3.01 8.60 7.51
N TYR A 87 3.97 8.37 8.42
CA TYR A 87 3.86 8.77 9.83
C TYR A 87 3.54 10.28 10.02
N ASN A 88 4.02 11.16 9.15
CA ASN A 88 3.83 12.60 9.31
C ASN A 88 2.42 13.03 8.90
N ALA A 89 1.87 12.42 7.84
CA ALA A 89 0.50 12.64 7.37
C ALA A 89 -0.53 12.01 8.31
N TYR A 90 -0.17 10.88 8.93
CA TYR A 90 -1.00 10.16 9.90
C TYR A 90 -0.22 9.95 11.21
N PRO A 91 -0.13 10.98 12.07
CA PRO A 91 0.49 10.84 13.39
C PRO A 91 -0.23 9.75 14.20
N ASP A 92 0.51 9.05 15.05
CA ASP A 92 0.01 7.93 15.87
C ASP A 92 -0.48 6.70 15.08
N SER A 93 -0.24 6.67 13.77
CA SER A 93 -0.33 5.45 12.97
C SER A 93 1.01 4.73 12.93
N ASP A 94 0.98 3.42 12.84
CA ASP A 94 2.18 2.60 12.59
C ASP A 94 2.66 2.68 11.13
N TRP A 95 2.20 3.66 10.34
CA TRP A 95 2.71 3.87 8.97
C TRP A 95 4.19 4.27 8.99
N GLY A 96 4.93 3.77 8.00
CA GLY A 96 6.37 3.95 7.92
C GLY A 96 6.82 5.42 7.79
N LYS A 97 8.02 5.72 8.31
CA LYS A 97 8.72 6.99 8.10
C LYS A 97 9.56 6.91 6.84
N PHE A 98 9.32 7.82 5.88
CA PHE A 98 10.05 7.83 4.61
C PHE A 98 11.43 8.51 4.69
N ILE A 99 11.84 8.92 5.90
CA ILE A 99 13.05 9.72 6.18
C ILE A 99 14.33 8.87 6.21
N GLN A 100 14.25 7.56 6.45
CA GLN A 100 15.44 6.68 6.58
C GLN A 100 15.96 6.07 5.27
N ALA A 101 15.28 6.28 4.14
CA ALA A 101 15.72 5.73 2.87
C ALA A 101 16.50 6.80 2.09
N LYS A 102 17.80 6.54 1.83
CA LYS A 102 18.64 7.35 0.93
C LYS A 102 18.09 7.40 -0.52
N ASP A 103 17.05 6.62 -0.79
CA ASP A 103 16.30 6.41 -2.03
C ASP A 103 14.77 6.61 -1.87
N GLY A 104 14.30 7.13 -0.73
CA GLY A 104 12.89 7.49 -0.53
C GLY A 104 11.90 6.31 -0.65
N LYS A 105 12.24 5.16 -0.07
CA LYS A 105 11.45 3.92 -0.11
C LYS A 105 10.14 4.05 0.67
N ALA A 106 9.07 4.44 0.00
CA ALA A 106 7.71 4.43 0.53
C ALA A 106 6.91 3.21 0.04
N PHE A 107 7.61 2.12 -0.30
CA PHE A 107 7.02 0.95 -0.91
C PHE A 107 6.62 -0.08 0.13
N TYR A 108 5.40 -0.61 -0.02
CA TYR A 108 4.86 -1.66 0.81
C TYR A 108 4.81 -2.98 0.04
N TRP A 109 5.23 -4.06 0.72
CA TRP A 109 5.17 -5.40 0.16
C TRP A 109 3.74 -5.80 -0.20
N THR A 110 3.61 -6.52 -1.32
CA THR A 110 2.36 -7.20 -1.72
C THR A 110 2.63 -8.66 -2.02
N LYS A 111 1.57 -9.48 -2.04
CA LYS A 111 1.66 -10.88 -2.49
C LYS A 111 1.66 -11.05 -4.02
N ASN A 112 1.63 -9.96 -4.80
CA ASN A 112 1.61 -10.04 -6.26
C ASN A 112 3.01 -10.37 -6.79
N ALA A 113 3.21 -11.60 -7.28
CA ALA A 113 4.47 -12.03 -7.88
C ALA A 113 4.74 -11.32 -9.22
N ASN A 114 6.00 -11.03 -9.50
CA ASN A 114 6.47 -10.51 -10.78
C ASN A 114 6.85 -11.66 -11.73
N TYR A 115 7.07 -11.31 -13.01
CA TYR A 115 7.60 -12.23 -14.03
C TYR A 115 8.92 -12.88 -13.63
N TYR A 116 9.81 -12.11 -13.01
CA TYR A 116 11.09 -12.63 -12.52
C TYR A 116 10.90 -13.39 -11.21
N GLU A 117 11.54 -14.56 -11.11
CA GLU A 117 11.64 -15.29 -9.85
C GLU A 117 12.24 -14.40 -8.77
N ASN A 118 11.74 -14.54 -7.53
CA ASN A 118 12.18 -13.77 -6.37
C ASN A 118 11.99 -12.25 -6.49
N VAL A 119 11.09 -11.79 -7.35
CA VAL A 119 10.68 -10.38 -7.45
C VAL A 119 9.19 -10.27 -7.17
N MET A 120 8.81 -9.30 -6.33
CA MET A 120 7.42 -9.02 -6.01
C MET A 120 7.05 -7.61 -6.47
N PHE A 121 5.79 -7.43 -6.87
CA PHE A 121 5.26 -6.09 -7.03
C PHE A 121 5.00 -5.43 -5.68
N VAL A 122 5.11 -4.10 -5.64
CA VAL A 122 4.99 -3.29 -4.43
C VAL A 122 4.15 -2.05 -4.72
N GLY A 123 3.45 -1.56 -3.71
CA GLY A 123 2.66 -0.32 -3.79
C GLY A 123 3.40 0.87 -3.19
N ASP A 124 3.47 1.99 -3.91
CA ASP A 124 4.05 3.25 -3.43
C ASP A 124 3.02 4.06 -2.63
N ALA A 125 3.29 4.28 -1.35
CA ALA A 125 2.41 5.04 -0.46
C ALA A 125 2.39 6.55 -0.72
N ARG A 126 3.27 7.09 -1.59
CA ARG A 126 3.32 8.53 -1.90
C ARG A 126 2.35 8.92 -3.01
N ALA A 127 2.29 8.08 -4.03
CA ALA A 127 1.69 8.40 -5.33
C ALA A 127 0.92 7.20 -5.96
N GLY A 128 0.92 6.04 -5.32
CA GLY A 128 0.18 4.87 -5.79
C GLY A 128 0.84 4.08 -6.91
N ASN A 129 2.07 4.41 -7.24
CA ASN A 129 2.83 3.72 -8.27
C ASN A 129 3.00 2.25 -7.93
N VAL A 130 2.95 1.41 -8.97
CA VAL A 130 3.30 0.00 -8.85
C VAL A 130 4.72 -0.18 -9.35
N ASN A 131 5.57 -0.72 -8.48
CA ASN A 131 6.96 -1.05 -8.76
C ASN A 131 7.22 -2.53 -8.53
N ALA A 132 8.44 -3.00 -8.84
CA ALA A 132 8.86 -4.36 -8.60
C ALA A 132 10.23 -4.36 -7.89
N TYR A 133 10.36 -5.16 -6.84
CA TYR A 133 11.58 -5.26 -6.04
C TYR A 133 11.97 -6.72 -5.79
N PRO A 134 13.27 -7.04 -5.80
CA PRO A 134 13.74 -8.35 -5.36
C PRO A 134 13.39 -8.59 -3.88
N THR A 135 13.00 -9.81 -3.55
CA THR A 135 12.50 -10.25 -2.22
C THR A 135 13.47 -9.98 -1.07
N TYR A 136 14.77 -9.88 -1.34
CA TYR A 136 15.80 -9.58 -0.34
C TYR A 136 15.93 -8.08 -0.02
N PHE A 137 15.27 -7.18 -0.76
CA PHE A 137 15.30 -5.75 -0.43
C PHE A 137 14.49 -5.46 0.84
N PRO A 138 14.97 -4.58 1.72
CA PRO A 138 14.17 -4.18 2.89
C PRO A 138 13.16 -3.10 2.48
N LEU A 139 11.86 -3.39 2.67
CA LEU A 139 10.71 -2.52 2.38
C LEU A 139 9.69 -2.51 3.55
N LEU A 140 8.68 -1.63 3.48
CA LEU A 140 7.65 -1.51 4.51
C LEU A 140 6.60 -2.62 4.40
N VAL A 141 5.88 -2.87 5.50
CA VAL A 141 4.86 -3.92 5.59
C VAL A 141 3.57 -3.38 6.17
N ALA A 142 2.46 -3.81 5.59
CA ALA A 142 1.15 -3.74 6.20
C ALA A 142 0.46 -5.11 6.02
N CYS A 143 -0.29 -5.54 7.01
CA CYS A 143 -0.96 -6.84 7.01
C CYS A 143 -2.47 -6.67 6.85
N LYS A 144 -3.11 -7.62 6.16
CA LYS A 144 -4.56 -7.75 6.12
C LYS A 144 -5.04 -8.34 7.46
N ARG A 145 -6.05 -7.72 8.06
CA ARG A 145 -6.80 -8.27 9.21
C ARG A 145 -8.13 -8.86 8.75
#